data_AF-A0A7W7K969-F1
#
_entry.id   AF-A0A7W7K969-F1
#
_cell.length_a   1.000
_cell.length_b   1.000
_cell.length_c   1.000
_cell.angle_alpha   90.00
_cell.angle_beta   90.00
_cell.angle_gamma   90.00
#
_symmetry.space_group_name_H-M   'P 1'
#
loop_
_entity.id
_entity.type
_entity.pdbx_description
1 polymer ?
#
loop_
_entity_poly.entity_id
_entity_poly.type
_entity_poly.pdbx_seq_one_letter_code
_entity_poly.pdbx_strand_id
1 'polypeptide(L)'
;MIDLSLNGARIQTSTPARLGDEAVLIWGSFETFGQVVWATDTHCGLALFEPITDALLLETRQLDQVARLPEDRDLTRQSAQAWAQGKAKL
;
A
#
# COMPACT_ATOMS: atom_id res chain seq x y z
N MET A 1 7.93 -4.59 -1.48
CA MET A 1 6.49 -4.43 -1.83
C MET A 1 5.87 -3.48 -0.83
N ILE A 2 5.04 -2.54 -1.28
CA ILE A 2 4.35 -1.56 -0.43
C ILE A 2 2.83 -1.78 -0.52
N ASP A 3 2.14 -1.69 0.61
CA ASP A 3 0.68 -1.69 0.68
C ASP A 3 0.23 -0.37 1.31
N LEU A 4 -0.71 0.33 0.67
CA LEU A 4 -1.14 1.67 1.06
C LEU A 4 -2.66 1.68 1.27
N SER A 5 -3.07 2.23 2.41
CA SER A 5 -4.47 2.41 2.81
C SER A 5 -4.73 3.87 3.17
N LEU A 6 -6.00 4.22 3.40
CA LEU A 6 -6.40 5.58 3.78
C LEU A 6 -5.63 6.16 4.97
N ASN A 7 -5.32 5.33 5.97
CA ASN A 7 -4.79 5.79 7.25
C ASN A 7 -3.38 5.25 7.55
N GLY A 8 -2.78 4.52 6.62
CA GLY A 8 -1.52 3.84 6.90
C GLY A 8 -0.93 3.12 5.72
N ALA A 9 0.32 2.72 5.88
CA ALA A 9 1.08 1.98 4.89
C ALA A 9 1.87 0.84 5.54
N ARG A 10 2.00 -0.28 4.83
CA ARG A 10 2.98 -1.32 5.13
C ARG A 10 4.13 -1.20 4.13
N ILE A 11 5.33 -0.97 4.65
CA ILE A 11 6.51 -0.68 3.85
C ILE A 11 7.55 -1.77 4.12
N GLN A 12 8.09 -2.35 3.05
CA GLN A 12 9.29 -3.17 3.14
C GLN A 12 10.50 -2.24 3.20
N THR A 13 11.37 -2.42 4.20
CA THR A 13 12.56 -1.59 4.42
C THR A 13 13.82 -2.46 4.47
N SER A 14 14.92 -1.94 3.92
CA SER A 14 16.26 -2.55 4.05
C SER A 14 16.96 -2.17 5.35
N THR A 15 16.46 -1.14 6.03
CA THR A 15 17.01 -0.63 7.29
C THR A 15 15.92 -0.65 8.36
N PRO A 16 16.15 -1.26 9.53
CA PRO A 16 15.13 -1.33 10.57
C PRO A 16 14.66 0.06 10.99
N ALA A 17 13.36 0.33 10.83
CA ALA A 17 12.71 1.52 11.38
C ALA A 17 12.46 1.32 12.88
N ARG A 18 12.46 2.40 13.67
CA ARG A 18 12.16 2.28 15.10
C ARG A 18 10.71 2.65 15.36
N LEU A 19 10.12 1.95 16.32
CA LEU A 19 8.78 2.28 16.81
C LEU A 19 8.76 3.72 17.33
N GLY A 20 7.79 4.51 16.86
CA GLY A 20 7.64 5.91 17.24
C GLY A 20 8.37 6.91 16.36
N ASP A 21 9.23 6.46 15.42
CA ASP A 21 9.88 7.36 14.46
C ASP A 21 8.83 8.04 13.58
N GLU A 22 8.99 9.34 13.35
CA GLU A 22 8.27 10.06 12.31
C GLU A 22 8.93 9.81 10.96
N ALA A 23 8.13 9.58 9.93
CA ALA A 23 8.62 9.32 8.59
C ALA A 23 7.76 9.99 7.53
N VAL A 24 8.40 10.30 6.40
CA VAL A 24 7.74 10.73 5.18
C VAL A 24 7.64 9.53 4.25
N LEU A 25 6.42 9.20 3.83
CA LEU A 25 6.21 8.25 2.76
C LEU A 25 6.10 9.01 1.44
N ILE A 26 6.97 8.69 0.48
CA ILE A 26 6.99 9.30 -0.86
C ILE A 26 6.72 8.22 -1.90
N TRP A 27 5.76 8.45 -2.80
CA TRP A 27 5.47 7.57 -3.92
C TRP A 27 5.00 8.37 -5.15
N GLY A 28 5.70 8.20 -6.28
CA GLY A 28 5.46 9.05 -7.45
C GLY A 28 5.71 10.53 -7.12
N SER A 29 4.69 11.37 -7.30
CA SER A 29 4.72 12.80 -6.98
C SER A 29 4.00 13.14 -5.67
N PHE A 30 3.66 12.12 -4.87
CA PHE A 30 2.90 12.28 -3.63
C PHE A 30 3.80 12.05 -2.42
N GLU A 31 3.48 12.77 -1.36
CA GLU A 31 4.09 12.59 -0.04
C GLU A 31 3.03 12.67 1.05
N THR A 32 3.26 11.95 2.14
CA THR A 32 2.48 12.06 3.38
C THR A 32 3.38 11.80 4.59
N PHE A 33 2.97 12.33 5.73
CA PHE A 33 3.68 12.19 7.00
C PHE A 33 2.96 11.19 7.88
N GLY A 34 3.74 10.44 8.66
CA GLY A 34 3.19 9.52 9.64
C GLY A 34 4.21 9.09 10.68
N GLN A 35 3.76 8.20 11.55
CA GLN A 35 4.57 7.61 12.61
C GLN A 35 4.62 6.09 12.48
N VAL A 36 5.79 5.52 12.73
CA VAL A 36 5.98 4.07 12.76
C VAL A 36 5.26 3.49 13.97
N VAL A 37 4.23 2.68 13.74
CA VAL A 37 3.40 2.06 14.79
C VAL A 37 3.73 0.60 15.07
N TRP A 38 4.52 -0.02 14.18
CA TRP A 38 5.18 -1.30 14.41
C TRP A 38 6.36 -1.46 13.45
N ALA A 39 7.36 -2.23 13.85
CA ALA A 39 8.52 -2.52 13.02
C ALA A 39 9.03 -3.95 13.24
N THR A 40 9.59 -4.50 12.18
CA THR A 40 10.34 -5.75 12.11
C THR A 40 11.64 -5.47 11.35
N ASP A 41 12.54 -6.44 11.26
CA ASP A 41 13.81 -6.25 10.55
C ASP A 41 13.65 -5.89 9.06
N THR A 42 12.54 -6.28 8.44
CA THR A 42 12.32 -6.14 6.98
C THR A 42 11.10 -5.30 6.62
N HIS A 43 10.24 -4.98 7.59
CA HIS A 43 8.99 -4.27 7.35
C HIS A 43 8.65 -3.34 8.50
N CYS A 44 7.96 -2.25 8.20
CA CYS A 44 7.33 -1.39 9.18
C CYS A 44 5.91 -1.01 8.75
N GLY A 45 5.10 -0.65 9.74
CA GLY A 45 3.81 -0.02 9.56
C GLY A 45 3.88 1.44 9.90
N LEU A 46 3.41 2.28 8.99
CA LEU A 46 3.28 3.72 9.16
C LEU A 46 1.79 4.04 9.37
N ALA A 47 1.44 4.72 10.46
CA ALA A 47 0.15 5.37 10.61
C ALA A 47 0.27 6.82 10.14
N LEU A 48 -0.63 7.25 9.27
CA LEU A 48 -0.58 8.60 8.69
C LEU A 48 -1.19 9.62 9.64
N PHE A 49 -0.57 10.80 9.72
CA PHE A 49 -1.11 11.89 10.53
C PHE A 49 -2.40 12.46 9.93
N GLU A 50 -2.46 12.51 8.60
CA GLU A 50 -3.65 12.90 7.86
C GLU A 50 -4.06 11.76 6.92
N PRO A 51 -5.36 11.42 6.88
CA PRO A 51 -5.86 10.44 5.94
C PRO A 51 -5.55 10.85 4.50
N ILE A 52 -5.21 9.87 3.68
CA ILE A 52 -5.10 10.06 2.24
C ILE A 52 -6.48 10.42 1.68
N THR A 53 -6.56 11.45 0.85
CA THR A 53 -7.81 11.84 0.19
C THR A 53 -8.19 10.83 -0.90
N ASP A 54 -9.49 10.67 -1.17
CA ASP A 54 -10.00 9.77 -2.21
C ASP A 54 -9.43 10.10 -3.61
N ALA A 55 -9.13 11.37 -3.88
CA ALA A 55 -8.48 11.82 -5.11
C ALA A 55 -7.06 11.23 -5.25
N LEU A 56 -6.27 11.25 -4.17
CA LEU A 56 -4.91 10.72 -4.14
C LEU A 56 -4.89 9.20 -4.30
N LEU A 57 -5.89 8.49 -3.75
CA LEU A 57 -6.04 7.04 -3.95
C LEU A 57 -6.30 6.69 -5.41
N LEU A 58 -7.14 7.47 -6.10
CA LEU A 58 -7.43 7.25 -7.53
C LEU A 58 -6.19 7.46 -8.41
N GLU A 59 -5.37 8.46 -8.11
CA GLU A 59 -4.11 8.71 -8.82
C GLU A 59 -3.04 7.66 -8.49
N THR A 60 -2.96 7.21 -7.23
CA THR A 60 -2.09 6.10 -6.82
C THR A 60 -2.44 4.81 -7.57
N ARG A 61 -3.74 4.56 -7.81
CA ARG A 61 -4.20 3.42 -8.61
C ARG A 61 -3.79 3.53 -10.08
N GLN A 62 -3.61 4.73 -10.63
CA GLN A 62 -3.11 4.91 -11.99
C GLN A 62 -1.60 4.62 -12.07
N LEU A 63 -0.83 5.02 -11.07
CA LEU A 63 0.61 4.72 -11.00
C LEU A 63 0.88 3.21 -10.89
N ASP A 64 0.08 2.47 -10.11
CA ASP A 64 0.19 1.01 -9.98
C ASP A 64 -0.13 0.27 -11.30
N GLN A 65 -1.00 0.85 -12.15
CA GLN A 65 -1.33 0.31 -13.48
C GLN A 65 -0.23 0.49 -14.52
N VAL A 66 0.63 1.51 -14.34
CA VAL A 66 1.76 1.77 -15.23
C VAL A 66 2.99 0.98 -14.79
N ALA A 67 3.16 0.78 -13.47
CA ALA A 67 4.27 0.01 -12.91
C ALA A 67 4.12 -1.52 -13.07
N ARG A 68 2.89 -2.05 -13.16
CA ARG A 68 2.63 -3.48 -13.41
C ARG A 68 2.36 -3.72 -14.90
N LEU A 69 3.32 -4.35 -15.59
CA LEU A 69 3.14 -4.90 -16.94
C LEU A 69 1.92 -5.87 -17.00
N PRO A 70 1.35 -6.14 -18.19
CA PRO A 70 -0.03 -6.61 -18.37
C PRO A 70 -0.38 -7.97 -17.74
N GLU A 71 0.60 -8.84 -17.50
CA GLU A 71 0.37 -10.24 -17.15
C GLU A 71 -0.25 -10.44 -15.75
N ASP A 72 -0.01 -9.52 -14.80
CA ASP A 72 -0.53 -9.62 -13.43
C ASP A 72 -2.00 -9.19 -13.27
N ARG A 73 -2.54 -8.44 -14.24
CA ARG A 73 -3.90 -7.87 -14.14
C ARG A 73 -4.97 -8.93 -14.36
N ASP A 74 -4.69 -9.94 -15.19
CA ASP A 74 -5.66 -10.98 -15.51
C ASP A 74 -5.88 -11.95 -14.33
N LEU A 75 -4.81 -12.28 -13.60
CA LEU A 75 -4.88 -13.16 -12.42
C LEU A 75 -5.64 -12.50 -11.26
N THR A 76 -5.46 -11.19 -11.06
CA THR A 76 -6.13 -10.43 -9.98
C THR A 76 -7.62 -10.20 -10.28
N ARG A 77 -7.98 -9.99 -11.55
CA ARG A 77 -9.38 -9.78 -11.95
C ARG A 77 -10.20 -11.06 -11.84
N GLN A 78 -9.62 -12.20 -12.24
CA GLN A 78 -10.30 -13.49 -12.14
C GLN A 78 -10.55 -13.90 -10.68
N SER A 79 -9.60 -13.62 -9.79
CA SER A 79 -9.76 -13.91 -8.36
C SER A 79 -10.81 -13.00 -7.71
N ALA A 80 -10.82 -11.69 -7.98
CA ALA A 80 -11.87 -10.80 -7.47
C ALA A 80 -13.28 -11.16 -7.98
N GLN A 81 -13.40 -11.60 -9.24
CA GLN A 81 -14.68 -12.06 -9.80
C GLN A 81 -15.16 -13.39 -9.18
N ALA A 82 -14.23 -14.32 -8.89
CA ALA A 82 -14.55 -15.59 -8.27
C ALA A 82 -15.07 -15.44 -6.82
N TRP A 83 -14.57 -14.44 -6.09
CA TRP A 83 -15.05 -14.09 -4.75
C TRP A 83 -16.45 -13.46 -4.79
N ALA A 84 -16.72 -12.54 -5.72
CA ALA A 84 -18.06 -11.93 -5.87
C ALA A 84 -19.14 -12.92 -6.33
N GLN A 85 -18.75 -13.99 -7.03
CA GLN A 85 -19.65 -15.07 -7.47
C GLN A 85 -19.77 -16.22 -6.46
N GLY A 86 -19.12 -16.12 -5.28
CA GLY A 86 -19.23 -17.09 -4.20
C GLY A 86 -18.63 -18.47 -4.50
N LYS A 87 -17.68 -18.58 -5.44
CA LYS A 87 -17.15 -19.87 -5.91
C LYS A 87 -15.84 -20.34 -5.26
N ALA A 88 -15.20 -19.52 -4.43
CA ALA A 88 -13.98 -19.93 -3.74
C ALA A 88 -14.29 -20.28 -2.27
N LYS A 89 -14.57 -21.56 -2.01
CA LYS A 89 -14.29 -22.15 -0.69
C LYS A 89 -12.86 -22.72 -0.75
N LEU A 90 -12.10 -22.37 0.29
CA LEU A 90 -10.75 -22.81 0.70
C LEU A 90 -10.14 -24.00 -0.05
#